data_AF-A0A956DP91-F1
#
_entry.id   AF-A0A956DP91-F1
#
_cell.length_a   1.000
_cell.length_b   1.000
_cell.length_c   1.000
_cell.angle_alpha   90.00
_cell.angle_beta   90.00
_cell.angle_gamma   90.00
#
_symmetry.space_group_name_H-M   'P 1'
#
loop_
_entity.id
_entity.type
_entity.pdbx_description
1 polymer ?
#
loop_
_entity_poly.entity_id
_entity_poly.type
_entity_poly.pdbx_seq_one_letter_code
_entity_poly.pdbx_strand_id
1 'polypeptide(L)'
;MPIACVTGMAPPSPPRQASSAPSSREPPAWSRELSALVRLATPLAAARIGFILLGVVDTAVVGRLGESALGAVGIANSIFYAIAMLGGGLVMGVDPVITQALGAEDEPLAARGFWQSLWLALALSLPMSLLAICAPVIFDPIGVDPQTAELATVYLWSRVPGLALMLVYTAFRTLFQAHGVTRPMVVGVIVANLVNLPLNILLVFGDQGLADAGLPTLGVPALGIVGAGITSSVATLLQLLVVVVALVQRLPEAARVRPPERQLLVKAARVGSPIGLQRLAEMGLFSVTGLAMARIGTRAVASHQVVMTLVTATFMVPLGVSAAAAVRVGRAIGAGDVRAARRSGFVAFGLAGAVMAVAASSMVLFPRTLAAI
;
A
#
# COMPACT_ATOMS: atom_id res chain seq x y z
N MET A 1 56.32 24.65 60.58
CA MET A 1 56.96 25.96 60.33
C MET A 1 57.54 25.94 58.92
N PRO A 2 57.46 27.03 58.12
CA PRO A 2 56.31 27.52 57.33
C PRO A 2 56.58 27.39 55.80
N ILE A 3 55.88 28.19 54.96
CA ILE A 3 56.03 28.43 53.48
C ILE A 3 55.05 27.58 52.63
N ALA A 4 54.22 28.07 51.70
CA ALA A 4 53.95 29.41 51.15
C ALA A 4 52.53 29.50 50.56
N CYS A 5 52.10 30.76 50.48
CA CYS A 5 50.94 31.30 49.79
C CYS A 5 51.07 31.16 48.26
N VAL A 6 50.00 30.75 47.56
CA VAL A 6 49.73 31.16 46.17
C VAL A 6 48.23 31.38 46.01
N THR A 7 47.83 32.64 46.10
CA THR A 7 46.56 33.18 45.61
C THR A 7 46.73 33.60 44.15
N GLY A 8 45.79 33.25 43.28
CA GLY A 8 45.70 33.87 41.95
C GLY A 8 45.17 32.97 40.83
N MET A 9 43.87 32.66 40.82
CA MET A 9 43.16 32.29 39.59
C MET A 9 41.95 33.21 39.42
N ALA A 10 41.99 34.01 38.35
CA ALA A 10 40.88 34.85 37.91
C ALA A 10 39.67 33.97 37.51
N PRO A 11 38.43 34.45 37.69
CA PRO A 11 37.26 33.70 37.24
C PRO A 11 37.21 33.63 35.70
N PRO A 12 36.74 32.51 35.12
CA PRO A 12 36.57 32.39 33.68
C PRO A 12 35.54 33.40 33.17
N SER A 13 35.86 34.06 32.07
CA SER A 13 34.96 34.99 31.37
C SER A 13 33.70 34.26 30.89
N PRO A 14 32.52 34.89 30.94
CA PRO A 14 31.29 34.27 30.47
C PRO A 14 31.37 34.07 28.94
N PRO A 15 30.76 33.00 28.41
CA PRO A 15 30.75 32.75 26.98
C PRO A 15 30.07 33.91 26.25
N ARG A 16 30.75 34.45 25.22
CA ARG A 16 30.18 35.43 24.29
C ARG A 16 28.89 34.85 23.71
N GLN A 17 27.75 35.40 24.11
CA GLN A 17 26.50 35.17 23.41
C GLN A 17 26.65 35.79 22.02
N ALA A 18 26.91 34.95 21.03
CA ALA A 18 26.74 35.30 19.64
C ALA A 18 25.23 35.56 19.44
N SER A 19 24.86 36.83 19.44
CA SER A 19 23.58 37.29 18.91
C SER A 19 23.57 36.99 17.43
N SER A 20 23.07 35.81 17.05
CA SER A 20 22.66 35.54 15.68
C SER A 20 21.32 36.21 15.47
N ALA A 21 21.32 37.28 14.69
CA ALA A 21 20.10 37.86 14.14
C ALA A 21 19.26 36.74 13.47
N PRO A 22 17.93 36.70 13.64
CA PRO A 22 17.08 35.73 12.94
C PRO A 22 17.09 36.10 11.45
N SER A 23 17.94 35.42 10.69
CA SER A 23 18.03 35.55 9.24
C SER A 23 16.96 34.68 8.58
N SER A 24 16.20 35.28 7.67
CA SER A 24 15.12 34.71 6.86
C SER A 24 13.87 34.24 7.63
N ARG A 25 12.69 34.70 7.20
CA ARG A 25 11.38 34.31 7.76
C ARG A 25 11.19 32.80 7.55
N GLU A 26 11.52 31.99 8.55
CA GLU A 26 11.15 30.58 8.51
C GLU A 26 9.63 30.46 8.30
N PRO A 27 9.17 29.64 7.33
CA PRO A 27 7.76 29.45 7.11
C PRO A 27 7.06 28.98 8.42
N PRO A 28 5.85 29.50 8.71
CA PRO A 28 5.14 29.15 9.94
C PRO A 28 5.01 27.63 10.06
N ALA A 29 5.06 27.10 11.29
CA ALA A 29 5.17 25.66 11.57
C ALA A 29 4.13 24.80 10.83
N TRP A 30 2.93 25.35 10.60
CA TRP A 30 1.85 24.72 9.83
C TRP A 30 2.16 24.57 8.33
N SER A 31 2.75 25.60 7.71
CA SER A 31 3.12 25.56 6.28
C SER A 31 4.30 24.62 6.00
N ARG A 32 5.28 24.56 6.92
CA ARG A 32 6.36 23.56 6.88
C ARG A 32 5.81 22.15 7.01
N GLU A 33 4.89 21.94 7.95
CA GLU A 33 4.25 20.65 8.16
C GLU A 33 3.44 20.23 6.92
N LEU A 34 2.67 21.13 6.32
CA LEU A 34 1.93 20.88 5.08
C LEU A 34 2.87 20.49 3.93
N SER A 35 3.95 21.25 3.73
CA SER A 35 4.93 20.95 2.68
C SER A 35 5.59 19.59 2.88
N ALA A 36 5.99 19.27 4.13
CA ALA A 36 6.57 17.97 4.47
C ALA A 36 5.56 16.83 4.26
N LEU A 37 4.30 17.04 4.63
CA LEU A 37 3.23 16.07 4.43
C LEU A 37 2.96 15.83 2.95
N VAL A 38 2.81 16.88 2.15
CA VAL A 38 2.59 16.78 0.69
C VAL A 38 3.75 16.06 0.02
N ARG A 39 5.00 16.44 0.33
CA ARG A 39 6.20 15.80 -0.23
C ARG A 39 6.26 14.29 0.04
N LEU A 40 5.72 13.83 1.16
CA LEU A 40 5.61 12.40 1.47
C LEU A 40 4.36 11.77 0.85
N ALA A 41 3.22 12.46 0.88
CA ALA A 41 1.94 11.97 0.39
C ALA A 41 1.90 11.80 -1.13
N THR A 42 2.49 12.72 -1.91
CA THR A 42 2.49 12.67 -3.38
C THR A 42 3.07 11.37 -3.95
N PRO A 43 4.30 10.94 -3.59
CA PRO A 43 4.83 9.66 -4.09
C PRO A 43 4.06 8.46 -3.55
N LEU A 44 3.48 8.53 -2.35
CA LEU A 44 2.65 7.45 -1.82
C LEU A 44 1.33 7.32 -2.59
N ALA A 45 0.68 8.43 -2.91
CA ALA A 45 -0.51 8.45 -3.76
C ALA A 45 -0.18 7.94 -5.16
N ALA A 46 0.94 8.37 -5.76
CA ALA A 46 1.39 7.87 -7.06
C ALA A 46 1.60 6.35 -7.05
N ALA A 47 2.22 5.81 -5.99
CA ALA A 47 2.37 4.36 -5.83
C ALA A 47 1.03 3.62 -5.74
N ARG A 48 0.03 4.21 -5.05
CA ARG A 48 -1.33 3.64 -4.95
C ARG A 48 -2.09 3.67 -6.28
N ILE A 49 -1.99 4.77 -7.02
CA ILE A 49 -2.58 4.90 -8.35
C ILE A 49 -1.95 3.87 -9.30
N GLY A 50 -0.62 3.73 -9.30
CA GLY A 50 0.07 2.73 -10.10
C GLY A 50 -0.34 1.29 -9.74
N PHE A 51 -0.69 1.03 -8.47
CA PHE A 51 -1.17 -0.29 -8.05
C PHE A 51 -2.56 -0.60 -8.61
N ILE A 52 -3.45 0.39 -8.71
CA ILE A 52 -4.75 0.22 -9.37
C ILE A 52 -4.57 0.03 -10.87
N LEU A 53 -3.64 0.76 -11.49
CA LEU A 53 -3.41 0.67 -12.93
C LEU A 53 -3.06 -0.77 -13.36
N LEU A 54 -2.31 -1.51 -12.54
CA LEU A 54 -2.08 -2.95 -12.76
C LEU A 54 -3.39 -3.73 -12.87
N GLY A 55 -4.32 -3.54 -11.94
CA GLY A 55 -5.62 -4.22 -11.96
C GLY A 55 -6.50 -3.81 -13.15
N VAL A 56 -6.44 -2.53 -13.57
CA VAL A 56 -7.16 -2.04 -14.76
C VAL A 56 -6.62 -2.69 -16.03
N VAL A 57 -5.29 -2.76 -16.18
CA VAL A 57 -4.64 -3.43 -17.32
C VAL A 57 -5.03 -4.91 -17.37
N ASP A 58 -4.95 -5.60 -16.22
CA ASP A 58 -5.32 -7.01 -16.14
C ASP A 58 -6.78 -7.26 -16.55
N THR A 59 -7.69 -6.40 -16.09
CA THR A 59 -9.12 -6.46 -16.43
C THR A 59 -9.35 -6.18 -17.92
N ALA A 60 -8.65 -5.19 -18.50
CA ALA A 60 -8.78 -4.83 -19.91
C ALA A 60 -8.26 -5.93 -20.85
N VAL A 61 -7.15 -6.58 -20.50
CA VAL A 61 -6.59 -7.70 -21.28
C VAL A 61 -7.51 -8.92 -21.22
N VAL A 62 -7.92 -9.33 -20.02
CA VAL A 62 -8.81 -10.49 -19.85
C VAL A 62 -10.21 -10.24 -20.41
N GLY A 63 -10.69 -8.99 -20.42
CA GLY A 63 -11.96 -8.63 -21.04
C GLY A 63 -12.06 -8.99 -22.53
N ARG A 64 -10.93 -9.13 -23.23
CA ARG A 64 -10.89 -9.59 -24.63
C ARG A 64 -11.09 -11.09 -24.79
N LEU A 65 -10.98 -11.89 -23.72
CA LEU A 65 -11.28 -13.32 -23.73
C LEU A 65 -12.80 -13.61 -23.71
N GLY A 66 -13.63 -12.60 -23.38
CA GLY A 66 -15.09 -12.71 -23.33
C GLY A 66 -15.69 -12.39 -21.96
N GLU A 67 -17.02 -12.28 -21.91
CA GLU A 67 -17.78 -11.84 -20.74
C GLU A 67 -17.60 -12.76 -19.53
N SER A 68 -17.60 -14.09 -19.73
CA SER A 68 -17.42 -15.07 -18.64
C SER A 68 -16.04 -14.94 -17.97
N ALA A 69 -14.99 -14.65 -18.74
CA ALA A 69 -13.64 -14.46 -18.20
C ALA A 69 -13.53 -13.14 -17.42
N LEU A 70 -14.16 -12.08 -17.92
CA LEU A 70 -14.23 -10.79 -17.23
C LEU A 70 -14.96 -10.90 -15.88
N GLY A 71 -16.12 -11.56 -15.87
CA GLY A 71 -16.89 -11.83 -14.65
C GLY A 71 -16.10 -12.66 -13.64
N ALA A 72 -15.42 -13.71 -14.12
CA ALA A 72 -14.58 -14.58 -13.30
C ALA A 72 -13.43 -13.81 -12.61
N VAL A 73 -12.71 -12.96 -13.34
CA VAL A 73 -11.64 -12.12 -12.77
C VAL A 73 -12.19 -11.15 -11.74
N GLY A 74 -13.35 -10.53 -11.98
CA GLY A 74 -13.97 -9.60 -11.04
C GLY A 74 -14.31 -10.25 -9.70
N ILE A 75 -14.95 -11.43 -9.73
CA ILE A 75 -15.29 -12.19 -8.51
C ILE A 75 -14.02 -12.64 -7.79
N ALA A 76 -13.07 -13.22 -8.52
CA ALA A 76 -11.84 -13.73 -7.92
C ALA A 76 -10.95 -12.62 -7.34
N ASN A 77 -10.82 -11.47 -8.00
CA ASN A 77 -10.10 -10.31 -7.46
C ASN A 77 -10.77 -9.76 -6.19
N SER A 78 -12.10 -9.74 -6.13
CA SER A 78 -12.82 -9.28 -4.93
C SER A 78 -12.49 -10.13 -3.70
N ILE A 79 -12.48 -11.46 -3.88
CA ILE A 79 -12.09 -12.41 -2.83
C ILE A 79 -10.60 -12.26 -2.50
N PHE A 80 -9.73 -12.23 -3.51
CA PHE A 80 -8.30 -12.08 -3.34
C PHE A 80 -7.95 -10.83 -2.53
N TYR A 81 -8.51 -9.67 -2.88
CA TYR A 81 -8.26 -8.42 -2.17
C TYR A 81 -8.86 -8.40 -0.77
N ALA A 82 -10.01 -9.04 -0.52
CA ALA A 82 -10.55 -9.18 0.83
C ALA A 82 -9.57 -9.92 1.75
N ILE A 83 -9.04 -11.06 1.29
CA ILE A 83 -8.05 -11.86 2.01
C ILE A 83 -6.72 -11.10 2.15
N ALA A 84 -6.24 -10.48 1.07
CA ALA A 84 -4.99 -9.71 1.08
C ALA A 84 -5.05 -8.49 2.01
N MET A 85 -6.19 -7.80 2.09
CA MET A 85 -6.38 -6.65 2.97
C MET A 85 -6.47 -7.05 4.43
N LEU A 86 -7.11 -8.19 4.73
CA LEU A 86 -7.10 -8.77 6.07
C LEU A 86 -5.65 -9.04 6.51
N GLY A 87 -4.92 -9.86 5.75
CA GLY A 87 -3.52 -10.18 6.05
C GLY A 87 -2.60 -8.95 6.09
N GLY A 88 -2.78 -8.02 5.14
CA GLY A 88 -2.01 -6.78 5.08
C GLY A 88 -2.30 -5.83 6.26
N GLY A 89 -3.53 -5.80 6.76
CA GLY A 89 -3.90 -5.05 7.97
C GLY A 89 -3.21 -5.59 9.23
N LEU A 90 -3.13 -6.91 9.36
CA LEU A 90 -2.38 -7.57 10.43
C LEU A 90 -0.88 -7.21 10.40
N VAL A 91 -0.26 -7.25 9.21
CA VAL A 91 1.16 -6.85 9.02
C VAL A 91 1.38 -5.37 9.38
N MET A 92 0.43 -4.49 9.05
CA MET A 92 0.51 -3.06 9.36
C MET A 92 0.40 -2.72 10.84
N GLY A 93 0.11 -3.69 11.71
CA GLY A 93 0.15 -3.51 13.16
C GLY A 93 1.53 -3.12 13.71
N VAL A 94 2.60 -3.32 12.92
CA VAL A 94 3.97 -2.95 13.28
C VAL A 94 4.34 -1.51 12.86
N ASP A 95 3.56 -0.87 11.98
CA ASP A 95 3.82 0.48 11.49
C ASP A 95 4.08 1.50 12.62
N PRO A 96 3.28 1.53 13.72
CA PRO A 96 3.54 2.45 14.83
C PRO A 96 4.87 2.18 15.53
N VAL A 97 5.27 0.91 15.66
CA VAL A 97 6.53 0.53 16.32
C VAL A 97 7.72 1.08 15.54
N ILE A 98 7.72 0.91 14.22
CA ILE A 98 8.82 1.37 13.35
C ILE A 98 8.84 2.91 13.32
N THR A 99 7.69 3.55 13.11
CA THR A 99 7.62 5.02 13.00
C THR A 99 7.96 5.73 14.32
N GLN A 100 7.54 5.19 15.47
CA GLN A 100 7.90 5.73 16.78
C GLN A 100 9.37 5.46 17.13
N ALA A 101 9.90 4.28 16.82
CA ALA A 101 11.32 3.98 17.03
C ALA A 101 12.22 4.95 16.24
N LEU A 102 11.90 5.21 14.97
CA LEU A 102 12.60 6.21 14.16
C LEU A 102 12.43 7.64 14.70
N GLY A 103 11.27 7.95 15.28
CA GLY A 103 11.03 9.23 15.95
C GLY A 103 11.88 9.42 17.21
N ALA A 104 12.15 8.33 17.93
CA ALA A 104 13.00 8.29 19.11
C ALA A 104 14.50 8.10 18.77
N GLU A 105 14.86 8.14 17.48
CA GLU A 105 16.22 7.88 16.97
C GLU A 105 16.77 6.48 17.32
N ASP A 106 15.89 5.51 17.60
CA ASP A 106 16.22 4.10 17.86
C ASP A 106 16.11 3.25 16.59
N GLU A 107 17.10 3.42 15.70
CA GLU A 107 17.26 2.63 14.47
C GLU A 107 17.30 1.10 14.71
N PRO A 108 17.99 0.58 15.75
CA PRO A 108 17.96 -0.85 16.07
C PRO A 108 16.55 -1.39 16.38
N LEU A 109 15.72 -0.63 17.10
CA LEU A 109 14.32 -1.00 17.34
C LEU A 109 13.48 -0.91 16.06
N ALA A 110 13.71 0.08 15.21
CA ALA A 110 13.05 0.18 13.91
C ALA A 110 13.35 -1.04 13.02
N ALA A 111 14.63 -1.44 12.94
CA ALA A 111 15.06 -2.64 12.23
C ALA A 111 14.43 -3.92 12.82
N ARG A 112 14.39 -4.06 14.15
CA ARG A 112 13.68 -5.16 14.81
C ARG A 112 12.21 -5.19 14.43
N GLY A 113 11.52 -4.05 14.49
CA GLY A 113 10.13 -3.91 14.08
C GLY A 113 9.91 -4.39 12.64
N PHE A 114 10.76 -3.98 11.70
CA PHE A 114 10.68 -4.45 10.33
C PHE A 114 10.78 -5.98 10.21
N TRP A 115 11.75 -6.61 10.86
CA TRP A 115 11.86 -8.07 10.83
C TRP A 115 10.66 -8.76 11.47
N GLN A 116 10.09 -8.23 12.55
CA GLN A 116 8.84 -8.77 13.11
C GLN A 116 7.67 -8.64 12.12
N SER A 117 7.58 -7.54 11.37
CA SER A 117 6.58 -7.39 10.32
C SER A 117 6.77 -8.41 9.18
N LEU A 118 8.02 -8.73 8.84
CA LEU A 118 8.35 -9.72 7.83
C LEU A 118 8.05 -11.15 8.30
N TRP A 119 8.41 -11.50 9.54
CA TRP A 119 8.05 -12.79 10.14
C TRP A 119 6.54 -12.95 10.23
N LEU A 120 5.81 -11.89 10.60
CA LEU A 120 4.35 -11.90 10.62
C LEU A 120 3.77 -12.07 9.22
N ALA A 121 4.31 -11.39 8.20
CA ALA A 121 3.89 -11.55 6.81
C ALA A 121 4.10 -12.99 6.31
N LEU A 122 5.25 -13.59 6.62
CA LEU A 122 5.54 -14.99 6.28
C LEU A 122 4.61 -15.96 7.03
N ALA A 123 4.40 -15.77 8.33
CA ALA A 123 3.50 -16.59 9.13
C ALA A 123 2.04 -16.50 8.65
N LEU A 124 1.61 -15.31 8.21
CA LEU A 124 0.26 -15.09 7.67
C LEU A 124 0.11 -15.54 6.22
N SER A 125 1.19 -15.68 5.45
CA SER A 125 1.12 -16.09 4.06
C SER A 125 0.44 -17.45 3.89
N LEU A 126 0.73 -18.41 4.77
CA LEU A 126 0.15 -19.76 4.73
C LEU A 126 -1.37 -19.76 5.00
N PRO A 127 -1.88 -19.25 6.14
CA PRO A 127 -3.32 -19.25 6.39
C PRO A 127 -4.09 -18.40 5.38
N MET A 128 -3.54 -17.27 4.93
CA MET A 128 -4.20 -16.44 3.91
C MET A 128 -4.25 -17.16 2.55
N SER A 129 -3.18 -17.88 2.18
CA SER A 129 -3.17 -18.70 0.96
C SER A 129 -4.14 -19.86 1.05
N LEU A 130 -4.23 -20.53 2.20
CA LEU A 130 -5.20 -21.61 2.42
C LEU A 130 -6.63 -21.09 2.30
N LEU A 131 -6.94 -19.93 2.89
CA LEU A 131 -8.23 -19.27 2.71
C LEU A 131 -8.53 -18.99 1.24
N ALA A 132 -7.54 -18.52 0.46
CA ALA A 132 -7.73 -18.26 -0.96
C ALA A 132 -7.93 -19.55 -1.78
N ILE A 133 -7.25 -20.64 -1.43
CA ILE A 133 -7.42 -21.96 -2.07
C ILE A 133 -8.81 -22.54 -1.79
N CYS A 134 -9.31 -22.39 -0.56
CA CYS A 134 -10.62 -22.89 -0.14
C CYS A 134 -11.79 -21.96 -0.49
N ALA A 135 -11.54 -20.69 -0.80
CA ALA A 135 -12.58 -19.72 -1.11
C ALA A 135 -13.56 -20.14 -2.23
N PRO A 136 -13.17 -20.86 -3.30
CA PRO A 136 -14.09 -21.30 -4.34
C PRO A 136 -15.30 -22.12 -3.86
N VAL A 137 -15.23 -22.72 -2.67
CA VAL A 137 -16.36 -23.44 -2.04
C VAL A 137 -17.60 -22.53 -1.87
N ILE A 138 -17.42 -21.21 -1.86
CA ILE A 138 -18.54 -20.25 -1.75
C ILE A 138 -19.25 -19.99 -3.09
N PHE A 139 -18.73 -20.43 -4.23
CA PHE A 139 -19.32 -20.12 -5.54
C PHE A 139 -20.67 -20.81 -5.75
N ASP A 140 -20.78 -22.10 -5.43
CA ASP A 140 -22.04 -22.85 -5.59
C ASP A 140 -23.16 -22.29 -4.70
N PRO A 141 -22.94 -22.03 -3.38
CA PRO A 141 -23.98 -21.46 -2.51
C PRO A 141 -24.45 -20.06 -2.92
N ILE A 142 -23.59 -19.29 -3.60
CA ILE A 142 -23.91 -17.93 -4.06
C ILE A 142 -24.62 -17.97 -5.43
N GLY A 143 -24.66 -19.13 -6.09
CA GLY A 143 -25.33 -19.31 -7.39
C GLY A 143 -24.53 -18.73 -8.56
N VAL A 144 -23.20 -18.75 -8.47
CA VAL A 144 -22.34 -18.38 -9.60
C VAL A 144 -22.46 -19.44 -10.69
N ASP A 145 -22.57 -19.00 -11.95
CA ASP A 145 -22.61 -19.91 -13.10
C ASP A 145 -21.38 -20.86 -13.11
N PRO A 146 -21.55 -22.18 -13.37
CA PRO A 146 -20.46 -23.15 -13.27
C PRO A 146 -19.22 -22.80 -14.11
N GLN A 147 -19.40 -22.26 -15.31
CA GLN A 147 -18.28 -21.89 -16.19
C GLN A 147 -17.51 -20.70 -15.61
N THR A 148 -18.22 -19.71 -15.06
CA THR A 148 -17.60 -18.55 -14.42
C THR A 148 -16.92 -18.96 -13.10
N ALA A 149 -17.52 -19.87 -12.34
CA ALA A 149 -16.96 -20.41 -11.10
C ALA A 149 -15.64 -21.17 -11.35
N GLU A 150 -15.58 -22.00 -12.40
CA GLU A 150 -14.35 -22.71 -12.78
C GLU A 150 -13.24 -21.72 -13.17
N LEU A 151 -13.54 -20.75 -14.04
CA LEU A 151 -12.58 -19.72 -14.45
C LEU A 151 -12.10 -18.88 -13.25
N ALA A 152 -13.01 -18.50 -12.36
CA ALA A 152 -12.68 -17.73 -11.16
C ALA A 152 -11.78 -18.53 -10.21
N THR A 153 -12.04 -19.83 -10.07
CA THR A 153 -11.24 -20.76 -9.25
C THR A 153 -9.82 -20.85 -9.76
N VAL A 154 -9.65 -21.11 -11.05
CA VAL A 154 -8.34 -21.26 -11.67
C VAL A 154 -7.55 -19.94 -11.62
N TYR A 155 -8.20 -18.81 -11.89
CA TYR A 155 -7.58 -17.49 -11.73
C TYR A 155 -7.14 -17.26 -10.28
N LEU A 156 -8.02 -17.51 -9.30
CA LEU A 156 -7.70 -17.30 -7.89
C LEU A 156 -6.50 -18.15 -7.46
N TRP A 157 -6.47 -19.43 -7.82
CA TRP A 157 -5.35 -20.34 -7.55
C TRP A 157 -4.05 -19.87 -8.19
N SER A 158 -4.09 -19.40 -9.45
CA SER A 158 -2.91 -18.85 -10.12
C SER A 158 -2.36 -17.57 -9.43
N ARG A 159 -3.21 -16.87 -8.68
CA ARG A 159 -2.86 -15.65 -7.92
C ARG A 159 -2.34 -15.93 -6.51
N VAL A 160 -2.55 -17.12 -5.96
CA VAL A 160 -2.15 -17.49 -4.59
C VAL A 160 -0.66 -17.21 -4.31
N PRO A 161 0.31 -17.54 -5.18
CA PRO A 161 1.71 -17.18 -4.94
C PRO A 161 1.92 -15.67 -4.78
N GLY A 162 1.15 -14.86 -5.52
CA GLY A 162 1.15 -13.41 -5.44
C GLY A 162 0.68 -12.86 -4.09
N LEU A 163 -0.15 -13.61 -3.33
CA LEU A 163 -0.63 -13.22 -2.01
C LEU A 163 0.51 -13.15 -0.99
N ALA A 164 1.31 -14.21 -0.91
CA ALA A 164 2.48 -14.26 -0.03
C ALA A 164 3.45 -13.12 -0.35
N LEU A 165 3.74 -12.92 -1.64
CA LEU A 165 4.61 -11.84 -2.11
C LEU A 165 4.05 -10.46 -1.75
N MET A 166 2.73 -10.26 -1.82
CA MET A 166 2.08 -8.99 -1.48
C MET A 166 2.15 -8.68 0.01
N LEU A 167 2.01 -9.69 0.88
CA LEU A 167 2.16 -9.52 2.32
C LEU A 167 3.60 -9.17 2.69
N VAL A 168 4.57 -9.87 2.10
CA VAL A 168 5.99 -9.57 2.27
C VAL A 168 6.29 -8.15 1.76
N TYR A 169 5.84 -7.79 0.56
CA TYR A 169 5.99 -6.44 0.03
C TYR A 169 5.39 -5.37 0.97
N THR A 170 4.28 -5.68 1.64
CA THR A 170 3.66 -4.77 2.62
C THR A 170 4.60 -4.45 3.79
N ALA A 171 5.36 -5.44 4.30
CA ALA A 171 6.36 -5.22 5.35
C ALA A 171 7.50 -4.27 4.88
N PHE A 172 8.04 -4.50 3.68
CA PHE A 172 9.05 -3.61 3.08
C PHE A 172 8.49 -2.20 2.86
N ARG A 173 7.26 -2.12 2.33
CA ARG A 173 6.57 -0.85 2.09
C ARG A 173 6.46 -0.04 3.39
N THR A 174 6.05 -0.67 4.49
CA THR A 174 5.98 -0.01 5.81
C THR A 174 7.33 0.55 6.22
N LEU A 175 8.42 -0.22 6.10
CA LEU A 175 9.76 0.24 6.46
C LEU A 175 10.18 1.48 5.67
N PHE A 176 10.05 1.43 4.34
CA PHE A 176 10.39 2.55 3.45
C PHE A 176 9.51 3.78 3.71
N GLN A 177 8.21 3.58 3.96
CA GLN A 177 7.28 4.63 4.36
C GLN A 177 7.72 5.27 5.67
N ALA A 178 8.03 4.47 6.69
CA ALA A 178 8.45 4.93 8.00
C ALA A 178 9.76 5.73 7.94
N HIS A 179 10.70 5.36 7.05
CA HIS A 179 11.93 6.09 6.77
C HIS A 179 11.72 7.35 5.91
N GLY A 180 10.56 7.52 5.28
CA GLY A 180 10.30 8.60 4.32
C GLY A 180 11.01 8.40 2.97
N VAL A 181 11.52 7.19 2.70
CA VAL A 181 12.23 6.83 1.47
C VAL A 181 11.24 6.16 0.52
N THR A 182 10.42 6.98 -0.16
CA THR A 182 9.28 6.48 -0.96
C THR A 182 9.63 6.17 -2.42
N ARG A 183 10.79 6.64 -2.92
CA ARG A 183 11.22 6.44 -4.31
C ARG A 183 11.24 4.96 -4.74
N PRO A 184 11.74 3.99 -3.94
CA PRO A 184 11.71 2.57 -4.32
C PRO A 184 10.30 2.03 -4.58
N MET A 185 9.29 2.50 -3.84
CA MET A 185 7.92 2.07 -4.03
C MET A 185 7.35 2.55 -5.37
N VAL A 186 7.61 3.82 -5.72
CA VAL A 186 7.17 4.41 -6.98
C VAL A 186 7.88 3.75 -8.16
N VAL A 187 9.19 3.57 -8.07
CA VAL A 187 9.97 2.87 -9.12
C VAL A 187 9.48 1.44 -9.27
N GLY A 188 9.24 0.74 -8.16
CA GLY A 188 8.73 -0.63 -8.17
C GLY A 188 7.41 -0.76 -8.91
N VAL A 189 6.45 0.12 -8.62
CA VAL A 189 5.14 0.07 -9.29
C VAL A 189 5.23 0.44 -10.77
N ILE A 190 6.10 1.38 -11.14
CA ILE A 190 6.32 1.75 -12.55
C ILE A 190 6.92 0.57 -13.32
N VAL A 191 8.00 -0.03 -12.80
CA VAL A 191 8.63 -1.21 -13.41
C VAL A 191 7.62 -2.34 -13.55
N ALA A 192 6.83 -2.59 -12.51
CA ALA A 192 5.80 -3.61 -12.54
C ALA A 192 4.74 -3.35 -13.60
N ASN A 193 4.25 -2.12 -13.77
CA ASN A 193 3.28 -1.80 -14.83
C ASN A 193 3.90 -1.95 -16.23
N LEU A 194 5.14 -1.48 -16.43
CA LEU A 194 5.83 -1.55 -17.72
C LEU A 194 6.07 -2.99 -18.16
N VAL A 195 6.34 -3.90 -17.22
CA VAL A 195 6.53 -5.33 -17.52
C VAL A 195 5.18 -6.08 -17.54
N ASN A 196 4.23 -5.69 -16.70
CA ASN A 196 2.93 -6.36 -16.58
C ASN A 196 2.17 -6.34 -17.90
N LEU A 197 2.01 -5.19 -18.57
CA LEU A 197 1.25 -5.11 -19.82
C LEU A 197 1.75 -6.09 -20.92
N PRO A 198 3.03 -6.07 -21.34
CA PRO A 198 3.51 -6.98 -22.37
C PRO A 198 3.50 -8.43 -21.91
N LEU A 199 3.85 -8.71 -20.66
CA LEU A 199 3.81 -10.07 -20.12
C LEU A 199 2.39 -10.61 -20.06
N ASN A 200 1.41 -9.76 -19.77
CA ASN A 200 0.02 -10.14 -19.65
C ASN A 200 -0.54 -10.50 -21.03
N ILE A 201 -0.29 -9.67 -22.05
CA ILE A 201 -0.65 -9.97 -23.44
C ILE A 201 -0.01 -11.29 -23.89
N LEU A 202 1.29 -11.49 -23.60
CA LEU A 202 2.02 -12.70 -23.96
C LEU A 202 1.45 -13.96 -23.27
N LEU A 203 1.24 -13.93 -21.95
CA LEU A 203 0.78 -15.13 -21.24
C LEU A 203 -0.70 -15.41 -21.45
N VAL A 204 -1.53 -14.39 -21.68
CA VAL A 204 -2.96 -14.57 -21.93
C VAL A 204 -3.20 -15.11 -23.34
N PHE A 205 -2.61 -14.51 -24.37
CA PHE A 205 -2.87 -14.86 -25.77
C PHE A 205 -1.82 -15.77 -26.41
N GLY A 206 -0.66 -15.96 -25.77
CA GLY A 206 0.43 -16.78 -26.31
C GLY A 206 1.00 -16.23 -27.62
N ASP A 207 1.33 -17.13 -28.54
CA ASP A 207 1.86 -16.81 -29.87
C ASP A 207 0.93 -15.93 -30.74
N GLN A 208 -0.38 -15.94 -30.50
CA GLN A 208 -1.31 -15.02 -31.18
C GLN A 208 -1.06 -13.57 -30.77
N GLY A 209 -0.81 -13.32 -29.47
CA GLY A 209 -0.47 -11.99 -28.99
C GLY A 209 0.87 -11.47 -29.53
N LEU A 210 1.83 -12.37 -29.75
CA LEU A 210 3.10 -12.06 -30.43
C LEU A 210 2.89 -11.74 -31.91
N ALA A 211 2.08 -12.53 -32.60
CA ALA A 211 1.75 -12.32 -34.02
C ALA A 211 1.02 -10.99 -34.23
N ASP A 212 0.03 -10.66 -33.38
CA ASP A 212 -0.68 -9.38 -33.40
C ASP A 212 0.25 -8.18 -33.13
N ALA A 213 1.32 -8.39 -32.37
CA ALA A 213 2.35 -7.39 -32.10
C ALA A 213 3.44 -7.33 -33.18
N GLY A 214 3.38 -8.16 -34.23
CA GLY A 214 4.37 -8.23 -35.29
C GLY A 214 5.71 -8.86 -34.87
N LEU A 215 5.71 -9.65 -33.79
CA LEU A 215 6.89 -10.34 -33.25
C LEU A 215 6.91 -11.82 -33.69
N PRO A 216 8.10 -12.44 -33.78
CA PRO A 216 8.20 -13.86 -34.08
C PRO A 216 7.54 -14.70 -32.99
N THR A 217 6.80 -15.74 -33.40
CA THR A 217 6.18 -16.71 -32.49
C THR A 217 7.25 -17.45 -31.71
N LEU A 218 7.09 -17.54 -30.39
CA LEU A 218 8.06 -18.11 -29.46
C LEU A 218 7.68 -19.53 -29.02
N GLY A 219 6.58 -20.08 -29.55
CA GLY A 219 6.05 -21.39 -29.16
C GLY A 219 5.33 -21.34 -27.82
N VAL A 220 4.85 -20.17 -27.40
CA VAL A 220 4.22 -19.99 -26.09
C VAL A 220 2.72 -20.28 -26.20
N PRO A 221 2.19 -21.27 -25.46
CA PRO A 221 0.75 -21.55 -25.47
C PRO A 221 -0.03 -20.42 -24.79
N ALA A 222 -1.25 -20.17 -25.27
CA ALA A 222 -2.17 -19.24 -24.63
C ALA A 222 -2.64 -19.83 -23.28
N LEU A 223 -2.22 -19.22 -22.17
CA LEU A 223 -2.63 -19.65 -20.82
C LEU A 223 -3.97 -19.01 -20.40
N GLY A 224 -4.53 -18.11 -21.22
CA GLY A 224 -5.81 -17.47 -20.97
C GLY A 224 -5.85 -16.79 -19.60
N ILE A 225 -6.92 -17.04 -18.83
CA ILE A 225 -7.13 -16.43 -17.51
C ILE A 225 -6.02 -16.79 -16.50
N VAL A 226 -5.41 -17.97 -16.61
CA VAL A 226 -4.27 -18.38 -15.75
C VAL A 226 -3.08 -17.46 -15.99
N GLY A 227 -2.83 -17.12 -17.26
CA GLY A 227 -1.75 -16.23 -17.67
C GLY A 227 -1.86 -14.85 -17.03
N ALA A 228 -3.08 -14.32 -16.90
CA ALA A 228 -3.32 -13.07 -16.21
C ALA A 228 -2.93 -13.15 -14.72
N GLY A 229 -3.41 -14.15 -13.98
CA GLY A 229 -3.08 -14.28 -12.56
C GLY A 229 -1.60 -14.54 -12.26
N ILE A 230 -0.90 -15.29 -13.15
CA ILE A 230 0.56 -15.44 -13.10
C ILE A 230 1.25 -14.09 -13.32
N THR A 231 0.85 -13.35 -14.36
CA THR A 231 1.44 -12.05 -14.69
C THR A 231 1.31 -11.07 -13.54
N SER A 232 0.13 -11.00 -12.92
CA SER A 232 -0.08 -10.14 -11.76
C SER A 232 0.80 -10.57 -10.57
N SER A 233 1.12 -11.86 -10.44
CA SER A 233 2.00 -12.39 -9.38
C SER A 233 3.47 -12.06 -9.66
N VAL A 234 3.89 -12.13 -10.91
CA VAL A 234 5.19 -11.65 -11.37
C VAL A 234 5.32 -10.13 -11.16
N ALA A 235 4.27 -9.35 -11.43
CA ALA A 235 4.27 -7.91 -11.17
C ALA A 235 4.48 -7.59 -9.67
N THR A 236 3.87 -8.35 -8.77
CA THR A 236 4.13 -8.23 -7.32
C THR A 236 5.55 -8.65 -6.97
N LEU A 237 6.08 -9.71 -7.58
CA LEU A 237 7.46 -10.16 -7.39
C LEU A 237 8.46 -9.07 -7.81
N LEU A 238 8.26 -8.43 -8.96
CA LEU A 238 9.11 -7.33 -9.43
C LEU A 238 9.09 -6.14 -8.46
N GLN A 239 7.92 -5.77 -7.94
CA GLN A 239 7.82 -4.73 -6.90
C GLN A 239 8.62 -5.12 -5.65
N LEU A 240 8.53 -6.37 -5.23
CA LEU A 240 9.27 -6.89 -4.09
C LEU A 240 10.78 -6.86 -4.34
N LEU A 241 11.25 -7.30 -5.50
CA LEU A 241 12.68 -7.30 -5.86
C LEU A 241 13.26 -5.88 -5.85
N VAL A 242 12.53 -4.90 -6.39
CA VAL A 242 12.98 -3.49 -6.38
C VAL A 242 13.16 -2.98 -4.95
N VAL A 243 12.22 -3.27 -4.03
CA VAL A 243 12.34 -2.81 -2.64
C VAL A 243 13.38 -3.61 -1.84
N VAL A 244 13.59 -4.89 -2.16
CA VAL A 244 14.67 -5.72 -1.56
C VAL A 244 16.04 -5.18 -1.95
N VAL A 245 16.26 -4.89 -3.24
CA VAL A 245 17.52 -4.29 -3.71
C VAL A 245 17.72 -2.91 -3.06
N ALA A 246 16.67 -2.10 -3.00
CA ALA A 246 16.74 -0.79 -2.35
C ALA A 246 17.01 -0.88 -0.84
N LEU A 247 16.60 -1.95 -0.16
CA LEU A 247 16.82 -2.14 1.28
C LEU A 247 18.32 -2.21 1.55
N VAL A 248 19.03 -3.06 0.82
CA VAL A 248 20.48 -3.24 0.97
C VAL A 248 21.23 -1.96 0.61
N GLN A 249 20.78 -1.24 -0.42
CA GLN A 249 21.45 -0.03 -0.89
C GLN A 249 21.21 1.21 -0.02
N ARG A 250 20.02 1.34 0.57
CA ARG A 250 19.60 2.58 1.24
C ARG A 250 19.46 2.47 2.75
N LEU A 251 19.19 1.27 3.27
CA LEU A 251 18.93 0.99 4.68
C LEU A 251 19.68 -0.28 5.12
N PRO A 252 21.03 -0.33 4.99
CA PRO A 252 21.81 -1.54 5.23
C PRO A 252 21.70 -2.07 6.67
N GLU A 253 21.50 -1.20 7.65
CA GLU A 253 21.30 -1.60 9.05
C GLU A 253 19.98 -2.36 9.25
N ALA A 254 18.92 -1.97 8.54
CA ALA A 254 17.64 -2.67 8.56
C ALA A 254 17.71 -4.03 7.83
N ALA A 255 18.64 -4.18 6.89
CA ALA A 255 18.86 -5.43 6.14
C ALA A 255 19.45 -6.57 7.01
N ARG A 256 20.05 -6.25 8.16
CA ARG A 256 20.61 -7.26 9.07
C ARG A 256 19.49 -8.06 9.74
N VAL A 257 19.46 -9.37 9.48
CA VAL A 257 18.43 -10.29 9.99
C VAL A 257 18.31 -10.20 11.51
N ARG A 258 17.07 -10.07 12.00
CA ARG A 258 16.74 -10.15 13.43
C ARG A 258 15.83 -11.36 13.70
N PRO A 259 16.05 -12.09 14.81
CA PRO A 259 15.25 -13.26 15.14
C PRO A 259 13.80 -12.86 15.48
N PRO A 260 12.84 -13.79 15.32
CA PRO A 260 11.46 -13.55 15.70
C PRO A 260 11.33 -13.38 17.23
N GLU A 261 10.61 -12.35 17.65
CA GLU A 261 10.36 -12.03 19.05
C GLU A 261 8.87 -12.18 19.36
N ARG A 262 8.51 -13.24 20.09
CA ARG A 262 7.11 -13.60 20.35
C ARG A 262 6.29 -12.45 20.93
N GLN A 263 6.86 -11.68 21.86
CA GLN A 263 6.16 -10.56 22.51
C GLN A 263 5.80 -9.44 21.51
N LEU A 264 6.75 -9.06 20.64
CA LEU A 264 6.51 -8.06 19.60
C LEU A 264 5.54 -8.56 18.53
N LEU A 265 5.62 -9.83 18.13
CA LEU A 265 4.69 -10.44 17.18
C LEU A 265 3.25 -10.44 17.71
N VAL A 266 3.05 -10.83 18.97
CA VAL A 266 1.72 -10.82 19.60
C VAL A 266 1.19 -9.39 19.74
N LYS A 267 2.03 -8.44 20.15
CA LYS A 267 1.64 -7.03 20.25
C LYS A 267 1.25 -6.47 18.88
N ALA A 268 2.05 -6.75 17.85
CA ALA A 268 1.78 -6.38 16.48
C ALA A 268 0.47 -6.98 15.95
N ALA A 269 0.26 -8.28 16.16
CA ALA A 269 -0.97 -8.96 15.75
C ALA A 269 -2.21 -8.39 16.47
N ARG A 270 -2.08 -7.99 17.74
CA ARG A 270 -3.18 -7.35 18.51
C ARG A 270 -3.52 -5.95 18.00
N VAL A 271 -2.54 -5.18 17.51
CA VAL A 271 -2.78 -3.86 16.89
C VAL A 271 -3.25 -4.02 15.45
N GLY A 272 -2.74 -5.03 14.75
CA GLY A 272 -3.06 -5.32 13.36
C GLY A 272 -4.42 -6.00 13.16
N SER A 273 -4.91 -6.78 14.14
CA SER A 273 -6.19 -7.47 13.99
C SER A 273 -7.39 -6.51 13.87
N PRO A 274 -7.51 -5.41 14.64
CA PRO A 274 -8.54 -4.40 14.39
C PRO A 274 -8.39 -3.74 13.02
N ILE A 275 -7.16 -3.47 12.56
CA ILE A 275 -6.90 -2.84 11.26
C ILE A 275 -7.34 -3.78 10.12
N GLY A 276 -6.98 -5.06 10.20
CA GLY A 276 -7.38 -6.08 9.23
C GLY A 276 -8.90 -6.28 9.20
N LEU A 277 -9.53 -6.40 10.37
CA LEU A 277 -10.98 -6.52 10.48
C LEU A 277 -11.72 -5.28 9.97
N GLN A 278 -11.21 -4.08 10.25
CA GLN A 278 -11.77 -2.84 9.72
C GLN A 278 -11.73 -2.85 8.19
N ARG A 279 -10.58 -3.19 7.58
CA ARG A 279 -10.48 -3.23 6.11
C ARG A 279 -11.35 -4.31 5.48
N LEU A 280 -11.46 -5.45 6.13
CA LEU A 280 -12.36 -6.52 5.69
C LEU A 280 -13.83 -6.05 5.77
N ALA A 281 -14.20 -5.36 6.85
CA ALA A 281 -15.54 -4.79 7.01
C ALA A 281 -15.83 -3.70 5.97
N GLU A 282 -14.88 -2.82 5.66
CA GLU A 282 -14.99 -1.83 4.58
C GLU A 282 -15.26 -2.50 3.24
N MET A 283 -14.47 -3.53 2.89
CA MET A 283 -14.68 -4.30 1.65
C MET A 283 -16.03 -5.02 1.64
N GLY A 284 -16.41 -5.64 2.76
CA GLY A 284 -17.69 -6.32 2.91
C GLY A 284 -18.88 -5.37 2.77
N LEU A 285 -18.78 -4.14 3.29
CA LEU A 285 -19.80 -3.11 3.16
C LEU A 285 -20.00 -2.71 1.69
N PHE A 286 -18.92 -2.55 0.92
CA PHE A 286 -19.01 -2.28 -0.52
C PHE A 286 -19.68 -3.44 -1.27
N SER A 287 -19.32 -4.69 -0.94
CA SER A 287 -19.96 -5.88 -1.54
C SER A 287 -21.45 -5.97 -1.23
N VAL A 288 -21.85 -5.76 0.04
CA VAL A 288 -23.27 -5.76 0.45
C VAL A 288 -24.04 -4.63 -0.23
N THR A 289 -23.43 -3.45 -0.36
CA THR A 289 -24.04 -2.32 -1.07
C THR A 289 -24.25 -2.64 -2.56
N GLY A 290 -23.26 -3.25 -3.21
CA GLY A 290 -23.38 -3.72 -4.59
C GLY A 290 -24.52 -4.73 -4.77
N LEU A 291 -24.65 -5.69 -3.84
CA LEU A 291 -25.74 -6.66 -3.84
C LEU A 291 -27.11 -6.00 -3.61
N ALA A 292 -27.17 -4.97 -2.75
CA ALA A 292 -28.39 -4.20 -2.56
C ALA A 292 -28.81 -3.46 -3.85
N MET A 293 -27.84 -2.91 -4.61
CA MET A 293 -28.12 -2.31 -5.92
C MET A 293 -28.63 -3.33 -6.95
N ALA A 294 -28.16 -4.58 -6.88
CA ALA A 294 -28.65 -5.66 -7.74
C ALA A 294 -30.15 -5.97 -7.54
N ARG A 295 -30.67 -5.77 -6.33
CA ARG A 295 -32.11 -5.91 -6.05
C ARG A 295 -32.96 -4.77 -6.60
N ILE A 296 -32.37 -3.60 -6.84
CA ILE A 296 -33.08 -2.43 -7.41
C ILE A 296 -33.25 -2.62 -8.93
N GLY A 297 -32.21 -3.13 -9.60
CA GLY A 297 -32.25 -3.46 -11.02
C GLY A 297 -30.92 -3.25 -11.73
N THR A 298 -30.83 -3.74 -12.97
CA THR A 298 -29.58 -3.72 -13.78
C THR A 298 -29.03 -2.32 -14.00
N ARG A 299 -29.90 -1.34 -14.27
CA ARG A 299 -29.50 0.08 -14.43
C ARG A 299 -28.89 0.65 -13.14
N ALA A 300 -29.39 0.26 -11.98
CA ALA A 300 -28.85 0.71 -10.69
C ALA A 300 -27.46 0.12 -10.44
N VAL A 301 -27.25 -1.17 -10.73
CA VAL A 301 -25.92 -1.81 -10.64
C VAL A 301 -24.91 -1.14 -11.57
N ALA A 302 -25.28 -0.92 -12.84
CA ALA A 302 -24.40 -0.27 -13.80
C ALA A 302 -24.02 1.14 -13.33
N SER A 303 -25.00 1.92 -12.86
CA SER A 303 -24.76 3.27 -12.32
C SER A 303 -23.86 3.24 -11.07
N HIS A 304 -24.09 2.28 -10.17
CA HIS A 304 -23.28 2.10 -8.98
C HIS A 304 -21.82 1.78 -9.31
N GLN A 305 -21.58 0.92 -10.31
CA GLN A 305 -20.22 0.57 -10.74
C GLN A 305 -19.46 1.78 -11.29
N VAL A 306 -20.10 2.59 -12.15
CA VAL A 306 -19.48 3.84 -12.66
C VAL A 306 -19.11 4.77 -11.50
N VAL A 307 -20.02 4.97 -10.55
CA VAL A 307 -19.75 5.80 -9.35
C VAL A 307 -18.61 5.21 -8.51
N MET A 308 -18.60 3.90 -8.28
CA MET A 308 -17.56 3.24 -7.49
C MET A 308 -16.18 3.34 -8.14
N THR A 309 -16.07 3.30 -9.46
CA THR A 309 -14.80 3.54 -10.17
C THR A 309 -14.29 4.95 -9.90
N LEU A 310 -15.16 5.97 -10.02
CA LEU A 310 -14.78 7.37 -9.77
C LEU A 310 -14.41 7.62 -8.29
N VAL A 311 -15.16 7.03 -7.36
CA VAL A 311 -14.86 7.09 -5.92
C VAL A 311 -13.51 6.43 -5.64
N THR A 312 -13.28 5.23 -6.19
CA THR A 312 -12.02 4.51 -6.00
C THR A 312 -10.82 5.31 -6.51
N ALA A 313 -10.95 5.92 -7.69
CA ALA A 313 -9.90 6.75 -8.28
C ALA A 313 -9.54 7.96 -7.40
N THR A 314 -10.56 8.67 -6.90
CA THR A 314 -10.36 9.85 -6.05
C THR A 314 -9.85 9.48 -4.64
N PHE A 315 -10.24 8.33 -4.10
CA PHE A 315 -9.88 7.88 -2.76
C PHE A 315 -8.39 7.50 -2.58
N MET A 316 -7.65 7.28 -3.67
CA MET A 316 -6.21 6.96 -3.60
C MET A 316 -5.35 8.09 -3.04
N VAL A 317 -5.72 9.34 -3.33
CA VAL A 317 -4.95 10.50 -2.86
C VAL A 317 -5.06 10.64 -1.33
N PRO A 318 -6.27 10.62 -0.72
CA PRO A 318 -6.42 10.56 0.73
C PRO A 318 -5.72 9.36 1.38
N LEU A 319 -5.72 8.18 0.75
CA LEU A 319 -4.97 7.03 1.29
C LEU A 319 -3.46 7.29 1.33
N GLY A 320 -2.92 7.98 0.33
CA GLY A 320 -1.53 8.47 0.34
C GLY A 320 -1.27 9.47 1.46
N VAL A 321 -2.17 10.44 1.64
CA VAL A 321 -2.12 11.43 2.73
C VAL A 321 -2.20 10.75 4.10
N SER A 322 -3.08 9.77 4.27
CA SER A 322 -3.24 9.00 5.52
C SER A 322 -1.98 8.24 5.88
N ALA A 323 -1.32 7.61 4.91
CA ALA A 323 -0.05 6.92 5.15
C ALA A 323 1.06 7.90 5.55
N ALA A 324 1.16 9.05 4.87
CA ALA A 324 2.12 10.09 5.22
C ALA A 324 1.85 10.67 6.63
N ALA A 325 0.58 10.88 6.97
CA ALA A 325 0.15 11.36 8.28
C ALA A 325 0.53 10.38 9.39
N ALA A 326 0.27 9.08 9.19
CA ALA A 326 0.63 8.03 10.15
C ALA A 326 2.15 8.04 10.45
N VAL A 327 2.99 8.20 9.41
CA VAL A 327 4.45 8.32 9.59
C VAL A 327 4.83 9.56 10.38
N ARG A 328 4.26 10.73 10.04
CA ARG A 328 4.63 11.99 10.70
C ARG A 328 4.14 12.08 12.14
N VAL A 329 2.93 11.59 12.42
CA VAL A 329 2.39 11.48 13.79
C VAL A 329 3.20 10.46 14.58
N GLY A 330 3.49 9.28 14.01
CA GLY A 330 4.29 8.24 14.66
C GLY A 330 5.68 8.73 15.05
N ARG A 331 6.38 9.43 14.15
CA ARG A 331 7.70 10.03 14.45
C ARG A 331 7.62 11.11 15.52
N ALA A 332 6.63 11.99 15.47
CA ALA A 332 6.47 13.04 16.48
C ALA A 332 6.17 12.47 17.87
N ILE A 333 5.36 11.41 17.95
CA ILE A 333 5.11 10.68 19.20
C ILE A 333 6.40 10.02 19.70
N GLY A 334 7.18 9.39 18.82
CA GLY A 334 8.48 8.80 19.16
C GLY A 334 9.48 9.81 19.72
N ALA A 335 9.49 11.02 19.15
CA ALA A 335 10.33 12.13 19.61
C ALA A 335 9.84 12.80 20.92
N GLY A 336 8.69 12.36 21.47
CA GLY A 336 8.06 12.99 22.64
C GLY A 336 7.38 14.33 22.36
N ASP A 337 7.29 14.78 21.11
CA ASP A 337 6.66 16.04 20.73
C ASP A 337 5.17 15.86 20.40
N VAL A 338 4.35 15.86 21.44
CA VAL A 338 2.88 15.77 21.33
C VAL A 338 2.28 16.94 20.55
N ARG A 339 2.90 18.13 20.58
CA ARG A 339 2.41 19.30 19.84
C ARG A 339 2.64 19.13 18.35
N ALA A 340 3.81 18.63 17.94
CA ALA A 340 4.07 18.26 16.56
C ALA A 340 3.12 17.14 16.11
N ALA A 341 2.90 16.10 16.94
CA ALA A 341 1.97 15.03 16.60
C ALA A 341 0.55 15.53 16.31
N ARG A 342 0.01 16.42 17.18
CA ARG A 342 -1.30 17.06 16.96
C ARG A 342 -1.31 17.91 15.69
N ARG A 343 -0.28 18.73 15.47
CA ARG A 343 -0.16 19.58 14.28
C ARG A 343 -0.16 18.74 13.00
N SER A 344 0.65 17.69 12.94
CA SER A 344 0.71 16.75 11.80
C SER A 344 -0.65 16.11 11.53
N GLY A 345 -1.36 15.70 12.60
CA GLY A 345 -2.71 15.15 12.49
C GLY A 345 -3.74 16.13 11.92
N PHE A 346 -3.80 17.36 12.46
CA PHE A 346 -4.74 18.38 11.97
C PHE A 346 -4.44 18.84 10.55
N VAL A 347 -3.17 19.03 10.19
CA VAL A 347 -2.77 19.34 8.81
C VAL A 347 -3.17 18.22 7.86
N ALA A 348 -3.02 16.96 8.28
CA ALA A 348 -3.46 15.82 7.49
C ALA A 348 -4.97 15.76 7.30
N PHE A 349 -5.77 15.98 8.35
CA PHE A 349 -7.22 16.07 8.23
C PHE A 349 -7.65 17.22 7.32
N GLY A 350 -7.02 18.40 7.44
CA GLY A 350 -7.29 19.55 6.59
C GLY A 350 -6.96 19.27 5.12
N LEU A 351 -5.79 18.67 4.84
CA LEU A 351 -5.38 18.32 3.48
C LEU A 351 -6.28 17.24 2.87
N ALA A 352 -6.55 16.15 3.60
CA ALA A 352 -7.41 15.07 3.13
C ALA A 352 -8.85 15.57 2.89
N GLY A 353 -9.37 16.39 3.81
CA GLY A 353 -10.68 17.03 3.68
C GLY A 353 -10.74 17.97 2.47
N ALA A 354 -9.72 18.78 2.23
CA ALA A 354 -9.65 19.67 1.07
C ALA A 354 -9.61 18.87 -0.25
N VAL A 355 -8.78 17.82 -0.33
CA VAL A 355 -8.72 16.95 -1.52
C VAL A 355 -10.07 16.28 -1.79
N MET A 356 -10.73 15.77 -0.75
CA MET A 356 -12.06 15.16 -0.89
C MET A 356 -13.15 16.18 -1.20
N ALA A 357 -13.08 17.40 -0.67
CA ALA A 357 -14.01 18.47 -1.01
C ALA A 357 -13.90 18.87 -2.48
N VAL A 358 -12.68 18.93 -3.02
CA VAL A 358 -12.46 19.18 -4.45
C VAL A 358 -13.04 18.04 -5.30
N ALA A 359 -12.79 16.78 -4.92
CA ALA A 359 -13.34 15.61 -5.62
C ALA A 359 -14.88 15.56 -5.56
N ALA A 360 -15.48 15.86 -4.41
CA ALA A 360 -16.92 15.93 -4.26
C ALA A 360 -17.50 17.09 -5.10
N SER A 361 -16.85 18.25 -5.10
CA SER A 361 -17.26 19.41 -5.89
C SER A 361 -17.20 19.12 -7.39
N SER A 362 -16.16 18.41 -7.87
CA SER A 362 -16.08 18.04 -9.28
C SER A 362 -17.20 17.06 -9.69
N MET A 363 -17.54 16.12 -8.82
CA MET A 363 -18.67 15.19 -9.04
C MET A 363 -20.02 15.91 -9.10
N VAL A 364 -20.24 16.93 -8.26
CA VAL A 364 -21.48 17.72 -8.23
C VAL A 364 -21.57 18.69 -9.42
N LEU A 365 -20.47 19.32 -9.81
CA LEU A 365 -20.45 20.33 -10.86
C LEU A 365 -20.42 19.74 -12.28
N PHE A 366 -19.81 18.57 -12.45
CA PHE A 366 -19.64 17.93 -13.77
C PHE A 366 -20.21 16.49 -13.85
N PRO A 367 -21.43 16.22 -13.37
CA PRO A 367 -21.95 14.86 -13.27
C PRO A 367 -22.14 14.21 -14.65
N ARG A 368 -22.56 14.99 -15.67
CA ARG A 368 -22.77 14.48 -17.03
C ARG A 368 -21.47 14.13 -17.73
N THR A 369 -20.43 14.95 -17.56
CA THR A 369 -19.12 14.69 -18.17
C THR A 369 -18.47 13.47 -17.56
N LEU A 370 -18.57 13.30 -16.23
CA LEU A 370 -18.01 12.15 -15.53
C LEU A 370 -18.78 10.85 -15.80
N ALA A 371 -20.10 10.91 -15.99
CA ALA A 371 -20.91 9.75 -16.32
C ALA A 371 -20.77 9.30 -17.79
N ALA A 372 -20.15 10.11 -18.65
CA ALA A 372 -19.90 9.80 -20.06
C ALA A 372 -18.53 9.10 -20.30
N ILE A 373 -17.69 9.01 -19.25
CA ILE A 373 -16.41 8.27 -19.22
C ILE A 373 -16.72 6.84 -18.75
#